data_AF-A0A8T5G165-F1
#
_entry.id   AF-A0A8T5G165-F1
#
_cell.length_a   1.000
_cell.length_b   1.000
_cell.length_c   1.000
_cell.angle_alpha   90.00
_cell.angle_beta   90.00
_cell.angle_gamma   90.00
#
_symmetry.space_group_name_H-M   'P 1'
#
loop_
_entity.id
_entity.type
_entity.pdbx_description
1 polymer ?
#
loop_
_entity_poly.entity_id
_entity_poly.type
_entity_poly.pdbx_seq_one_letter_code
_entity_poly.pdbx_strand_id
1 'polypeptide(L)'
;MIDKFRIDEAQKNINSYLADELIKKEKFEKVVYDTYYNNSKESIKVSDILLQNNISNLWVVVTSYYSMFYIANALLYNLGYKIGNKIAHKITLEALIVYVRNKLHKSLLENFEETKDNAMNLIKNQSDEIIESFDYERLKRSKFQYESTEEIKSSKANTSFNRAKIFFNEINKIIDSIQK
;
A
#
# COMPACT_ATOMS: atom_id res chain seq x y z
N MET A 1 -13.26 -5.98 3.81
CA MET A 1 -12.69 -7.34 3.78
C MET A 1 -12.69 -7.84 2.35
N ILE A 2 -11.55 -8.34 1.88
CA ILE A 2 -11.37 -8.75 0.49
C ILE A 2 -11.96 -10.14 0.33
N ASP A 3 -13.08 -10.25 -0.39
CA ASP A 3 -13.76 -11.51 -0.62
C ASP A 3 -13.03 -12.41 -1.65
N LYS A 4 -13.46 -13.66 -1.73
CA LYS A 4 -12.89 -14.65 -2.64
C LYS A 4 -13.02 -14.23 -4.11
N PHE A 5 -14.15 -13.63 -4.49
CA PHE A 5 -14.38 -13.17 -5.87
C PHE A 5 -13.35 -12.11 -6.27
N ARG A 6 -13.06 -11.15 -5.39
CA ARG A 6 -12.06 -10.11 -5.63
C ARG A 6 -10.64 -10.67 -5.71
N ILE A 7 -10.32 -11.69 -4.92
CA ILE A 7 -9.03 -12.41 -4.99
C ILE A 7 -8.90 -13.12 -6.35
N ASP A 8 -9.93 -13.87 -6.75
CA ASP A 8 -9.94 -14.63 -8.01
C ASP A 8 -9.86 -13.68 -9.22
N GLU A 9 -10.55 -12.53 -9.16
CA GLU A 9 -10.46 -11.48 -10.17
C GLU A 9 -9.05 -10.88 -10.26
N ALA A 10 -8.44 -10.52 -9.11
CA ALA A 10 -7.08 -9.99 -9.09
C ALA A 10 -6.06 -10.99 -9.65
N GLN A 11 -6.23 -12.28 -9.35
CA GLN A 11 -5.39 -13.34 -9.89
C GLN A 11 -5.50 -13.46 -11.42
N LYS A 12 -6.73 -13.40 -11.94
CA LYS A 12 -6.98 -13.39 -13.39
C LYS A 12 -6.34 -12.18 -14.06
N ASN A 13 -6.53 -10.98 -13.48
CA ASN A 13 -5.99 -9.74 -14.03
C ASN A 13 -4.46 -9.73 -14.05
N ILE A 14 -3.81 -10.23 -12.99
CA ILE A 14 -2.34 -10.32 -12.91
C ILE A 14 -1.77 -11.21 -14.03
N ASN A 15 -2.44 -12.31 -14.37
CA ASN A 15 -2.01 -13.15 -15.49
C ASN A 15 -2.07 -12.39 -16.83
N SER A 16 -3.14 -11.62 -17.06
CA SER A 16 -3.23 -10.75 -18.24
C SER A 16 -2.16 -9.67 -18.25
N TYR A 17 -1.90 -9.02 -17.11
CA TYR A 17 -0.87 -7.98 -17.03
C TYR A 17 0.55 -8.49 -17.27
N LEU A 18 0.83 -9.73 -16.88
CA LEU A 18 2.10 -10.40 -17.21
C LEU A 18 2.22 -10.66 -18.71
N ALA A 19 1.14 -11.11 -19.36
CA ALA A 19 1.10 -11.33 -20.80
C ALA A 19 1.25 -10.02 -21.59
N ASP A 20 0.66 -8.93 -21.10
CA ASP A 20 0.70 -7.59 -21.70
C ASP A 20 1.95 -6.77 -21.30
N GLU A 21 2.89 -7.38 -20.55
CA GLU A 21 4.12 -6.75 -20.02
C GLU A 21 3.88 -5.48 -19.16
N LEU A 22 2.68 -5.34 -18.59
CA LEU A 22 2.33 -4.23 -17.69
C LEU A 22 2.87 -4.44 -16.27
N ILE A 23 3.15 -5.69 -15.90
CA ILE A 23 4.01 -6.11 -14.79
C ILE A 23 4.95 -7.16 -15.34
N LYS A 24 6.21 -7.16 -14.91
CA LYS A 24 7.19 -8.14 -15.36
C LYS A 24 8.03 -8.66 -14.22
N LYS A 25 8.52 -9.89 -14.39
CA LYS A 25 9.59 -10.41 -13.54
C LYS A 25 10.88 -9.71 -13.92
N GLU A 26 11.56 -9.15 -12.94
CA GLU A 26 12.80 -8.40 -13.16
C GLU A 26 13.84 -8.87 -12.15
N LYS A 27 15.10 -8.92 -12.58
CA LYS A 27 16.22 -9.10 -11.65
C LYS A 27 16.27 -7.89 -10.71
N PHE A 28 16.58 -8.17 -9.44
CA PHE A 28 16.74 -7.13 -8.44
C PHE A 28 17.95 -6.24 -8.75
N GLU A 29 17.71 -4.93 -8.81
CA GLU A 29 18.73 -3.90 -8.87
C GLU A 29 18.54 -2.93 -7.70
N LYS A 30 19.57 -2.79 -6.87
CA LYS A 30 19.49 -2.00 -5.63
C LYS A 30 19.05 -0.56 -5.88
N VAL A 31 19.51 0.06 -6.97
CA VAL A 31 19.15 1.46 -7.32
C VAL A 31 17.65 1.65 -7.55
N VAL A 32 16.99 0.69 -8.20
CA VAL A 32 15.54 0.75 -8.49
C VAL A 32 14.75 0.59 -7.19
N TYR A 33 15.13 -0.40 -6.37
CA TYR A 33 14.55 -0.60 -5.04
C TYR A 33 14.70 0.64 -4.15
N ASP A 34 15.93 1.15 -4.02
CA ASP A 34 16.26 2.30 -3.18
C ASP A 34 15.48 3.54 -3.64
N THR A 35 15.27 3.72 -4.94
CA THR A 35 14.47 4.84 -5.48
C THR A 35 13.03 4.78 -4.95
N TYR A 36 12.35 3.64 -5.08
CA TYR A 36 10.99 3.49 -4.54
C TYR A 36 10.98 3.66 -3.01
N TYR A 37 11.91 3.01 -2.32
CA TYR A 37 11.97 3.04 -0.87
C TYR A 37 12.19 4.46 -0.32
N ASN A 38 13.16 5.19 -0.88
CA ASN A 38 13.48 6.55 -0.47
C ASN A 38 12.36 7.53 -0.84
N ASN A 39 11.74 7.39 -2.01
CA ASN A 39 10.58 8.22 -2.39
C ASN A 39 9.41 8.02 -1.42
N SER A 40 9.20 6.79 -0.93
CA SER A 40 8.19 6.55 0.09
C SER A 40 8.49 7.25 1.41
N LYS A 41 9.74 7.11 1.89
CA LYS A 41 10.22 7.76 3.11
C LYS A 41 10.13 9.28 3.04
N GLU A 42 10.50 9.86 1.91
CA GLU A 42 10.38 11.29 1.67
C GLU A 42 8.90 11.71 1.66
N SER A 43 8.05 10.99 0.92
CA SER A 43 6.62 11.31 0.79
C SER A 43 5.89 11.30 2.14
N ILE A 44 6.16 10.32 3.01
CA ILE A 44 5.53 10.28 4.35
C ILE A 44 6.07 11.39 5.26
N LYS A 45 7.36 11.72 5.17
CA LYS A 45 7.95 12.84 5.92
C LYS A 45 7.34 14.18 5.48
N VAL A 46 7.19 14.40 4.17
CA VAL A 46 6.53 15.60 3.63
C VAL A 46 5.08 15.66 4.12
N SER A 47 4.36 14.53 4.09
CA SER A 47 3.00 14.47 4.58
C SER A 47 2.88 14.86 6.06
N ASP A 48 3.81 14.42 6.90
CA ASP A 48 3.84 14.78 8.32
C ASP A 48 4.10 16.28 8.50
N ILE A 49 5.12 16.82 7.82
CA ILE A 49 5.44 18.26 7.88
C ILE A 49 4.25 19.12 7.47
N LEU A 50 3.58 18.77 6.36
CA LEU A 50 2.40 19.50 5.89
C LEU A 50 1.25 19.45 6.88
N LEU A 51 1.06 18.31 7.55
CA LEU A 51 0.00 18.10 8.53
C LEU A 51 0.27 18.84 9.83
N GLN A 52 1.45 18.66 10.43
CA GLN A 52 1.82 19.28 11.72
C GLN A 52 1.81 20.81 11.65
N ASN A 53 2.18 21.37 10.49
CA ASN A 53 2.22 22.82 10.28
C ASN A 53 0.92 23.38 9.68
N ASN A 54 -0.13 22.55 9.51
CA ASN A 54 -1.42 22.95 8.92
C ASN A 54 -1.27 23.66 7.55
N ILE A 55 -0.32 23.23 6.72
CA ILE A 55 0.03 23.92 5.46
C ILE A 55 -0.97 23.58 4.35
N SER A 56 -1.27 22.30 4.15
CA SER A 56 -2.17 21.88 3.05
C SER A 56 -2.75 20.48 3.25
N ASN A 57 -4.04 20.42 3.57
CA ASN A 57 -4.78 19.15 3.69
C ASN A 57 -4.81 18.36 2.37
N LEU A 58 -4.91 19.06 1.23
CA LEU A 58 -4.84 18.43 -0.09
C LEU A 58 -3.52 17.70 -0.28
N TRP A 59 -2.40 18.39 -0.04
CA TRP A 59 -1.09 17.79 -0.26
C TRP A 59 -0.79 16.69 0.75
N VAL A 60 -1.26 16.78 2.00
CA VAL A 60 -1.21 15.65 2.96
C VAL A 60 -1.83 14.39 2.36
N VAL A 61 -3.04 14.47 1.80
CA VAL A 61 -3.71 13.31 1.17
C VAL A 61 -2.90 12.77 -0.01
N VAL A 62 -2.38 13.66 -0.86
CA VAL A 62 -1.59 13.28 -2.03
C VAL A 62 -0.29 12.59 -1.63
N THR A 63 0.49 13.19 -0.73
CA THR A 63 1.79 12.65 -0.30
C THR A 63 1.64 11.39 0.55
N SER A 64 0.58 11.29 1.35
CA SER A 64 0.20 10.06 2.06
C SER A 64 -0.01 8.90 1.09
N TYR A 65 -0.81 9.12 0.04
CA TYR A 65 -1.05 8.10 -0.97
C TYR A 65 0.23 7.70 -1.72
N TYR A 66 1.04 8.66 -2.15
CA TYR A 66 2.28 8.36 -2.86
C TYR A 66 3.30 7.63 -1.99
N SER A 67 3.35 7.90 -0.68
CA SER A 67 4.15 7.09 0.25
C SER A 67 3.75 5.61 0.17
N MET A 68 2.44 5.32 0.25
CA MET A 68 1.93 3.95 0.17
C MET A 68 2.21 3.31 -1.19
N PHE A 69 2.05 4.06 -2.28
CA PHE A 69 2.35 3.60 -3.65
C PHE A 69 3.81 3.22 -3.80
N TYR A 70 4.71 4.06 -3.34
CA TYR A 70 6.14 3.82 -3.48
C TYR A 70 6.61 2.65 -2.62
N ILE A 71 6.18 2.53 -1.36
CA ILE A 71 6.60 1.39 -0.53
C ILE A 71 6.00 0.06 -1.02
N ALA A 72 4.77 0.07 -1.55
CA ALA A 72 4.18 -1.10 -2.19
C ALA A 72 5.01 -1.55 -3.40
N ASN A 73 5.45 -0.61 -4.25
CA ASN A 73 6.30 -0.93 -5.40
C ASN A 73 7.71 -1.36 -4.97
N ALA A 74 8.28 -0.81 -3.89
CA ALA A 74 9.53 -1.29 -3.32
C ALA A 74 9.43 -2.75 -2.86
N LEU A 75 8.35 -3.11 -2.15
CA LEU A 75 8.11 -4.50 -1.74
C LEU A 75 7.90 -5.42 -2.95
N LEU A 76 7.04 -5.06 -3.90
CA LEU A 76 6.79 -5.87 -5.09
C LEU A 76 8.07 -6.09 -5.90
N TYR A 77 8.91 -5.06 -6.03
CA TYR A 77 10.20 -5.15 -6.69
C TYR A 77 11.18 -6.05 -5.93
N ASN A 78 11.20 -5.99 -4.60
CA ASN A 78 11.96 -6.91 -3.74
C ASN A 78 11.48 -8.36 -3.88
N LEU A 79 10.19 -8.56 -4.22
CA LEU A 79 9.61 -9.87 -4.57
C LEU A 79 9.88 -10.30 -6.03
N GLY A 80 10.64 -9.50 -6.80
CA GLY A 80 11.01 -9.79 -8.18
C GLY A 80 10.03 -9.29 -9.24
N TYR A 81 9.09 -8.41 -8.89
CA TYR A 81 8.08 -7.87 -9.80
C TYR A 81 8.24 -6.37 -10.02
N LYS A 82 8.44 -5.95 -11.28
CA LYS A 82 8.48 -4.54 -11.67
C LYS A 82 7.16 -4.14 -12.34
N ILE A 83 6.51 -3.12 -11.78
CA ILE A 83 5.26 -2.56 -12.32
C ILE A 83 5.61 -1.54 -13.40
N GLY A 84 4.92 -1.61 -14.54
CA GLY A 84 5.03 -0.64 -15.63
C GLY A 84 4.27 0.66 -15.34
N ASN A 85 4.38 1.63 -16.25
CA ASN A 85 3.82 2.98 -16.04
C ASN A 85 2.32 3.08 -16.36
N LYS A 86 1.79 2.20 -17.23
CA LYS A 86 0.38 2.22 -17.62
C LYS A 86 -0.47 1.64 -16.50
N ILE A 87 -1.54 2.35 -16.11
CA ILE A 87 -2.48 1.95 -15.04
C ILE A 87 -1.80 1.45 -13.75
N ALA A 88 -0.59 1.95 -13.45
CA ALA A 88 0.33 1.43 -12.43
C ALA A 88 -0.32 1.28 -11.05
N HIS A 89 -1.16 2.24 -10.67
CA HIS A 89 -1.88 2.24 -9.40
C HIS A 89 -2.85 1.07 -9.25
N LYS A 90 -3.56 0.69 -10.32
CA LYS A 90 -4.47 -0.46 -10.32
C LYS A 90 -3.67 -1.77 -10.26
N ILE A 91 -2.62 -1.87 -11.07
CA ILE A 91 -1.76 -3.07 -11.10
C ILE A 91 -1.09 -3.27 -9.74
N THR A 92 -0.61 -2.20 -9.11
CA THR A 92 -0.03 -2.25 -7.76
C THR A 92 -1.02 -2.84 -6.76
N LEU A 93 -2.27 -2.37 -6.74
CA LEU A 93 -3.31 -2.90 -5.87
C LEU A 93 -3.53 -4.41 -6.10
N GLU A 94 -3.69 -4.83 -7.35
CA GLU A 94 -3.96 -6.24 -7.66
C GLU A 94 -2.76 -7.14 -7.35
N ALA A 95 -1.55 -6.63 -7.56
CA ALA A 95 -0.32 -7.31 -7.18
C ALA A 95 -0.20 -7.44 -5.65
N LEU A 96 -0.63 -6.44 -4.87
CA LEU A 96 -0.67 -6.54 -3.40
C LEU A 96 -1.65 -7.63 -2.95
N ILE A 97 -2.84 -7.70 -3.56
CA ILE A 97 -3.85 -8.73 -3.27
C ILE A 97 -3.27 -10.13 -3.51
N VAL A 98 -2.61 -10.34 -4.65
CA VAL A 98 -2.11 -11.65 -5.07
C VAL A 98 -0.82 -12.04 -4.35
N TYR A 99 0.16 -11.15 -4.27
CA TYR A 99 1.52 -11.51 -3.84
C TYR A 99 1.85 -11.13 -2.39
N VAL A 100 1.12 -10.19 -1.80
CA VAL A 100 1.48 -9.60 -0.49
C VAL A 100 0.47 -9.92 0.61
N ARG A 101 -0.83 -10.03 0.30
CA ARG A 101 -1.90 -10.29 1.29
C ARG A 101 -1.58 -11.40 2.29
N ASN A 102 -1.18 -12.57 1.80
CA ASN A 102 -0.87 -13.71 2.67
C ASN A 102 0.41 -13.49 3.49
N LYS A 103 1.37 -12.69 2.99
CA LYS A 103 2.59 -12.31 3.72
C LYS A 103 2.27 -11.32 4.84
N LEU A 104 1.38 -10.35 4.60
CA LEU A 104 0.83 -9.47 5.63
C LEU A 104 0.13 -10.27 6.71
N HIS A 105 -0.76 -11.18 6.33
CA HIS A 105 -1.46 -12.04 7.28
C HIS A 105 -0.49 -12.83 8.17
N LYS A 106 0.53 -13.45 7.57
CA LYS A 106 1.57 -14.19 8.31
C LYS A 106 2.38 -13.28 9.25
N SER A 107 2.83 -12.12 8.76
CA SER A 107 3.61 -11.18 9.56
C SER A 107 2.81 -10.63 10.75
N LEU A 108 1.51 -10.41 10.59
CA LEU A 108 0.63 -10.02 11.68
C LEU A 108 0.44 -11.16 12.69
N LEU A 109 0.29 -12.41 12.25
CA LEU A 109 0.20 -13.58 13.13
C LEU A 109 1.46 -13.77 13.98
N GLU A 110 2.65 -13.60 13.40
CA GLU A 110 3.93 -13.73 14.12
C GLU A 110 4.07 -12.74 15.29
N ASN A 111 3.34 -11.62 15.26
CA ASN A 111 3.32 -10.64 16.37
C ASN A 111 2.35 -11.03 17.52
N PHE A 112 1.53 -12.07 17.36
CA PHE A 112 0.61 -12.56 18.39
C PHE A 112 1.09 -13.94 18.88
N GLU A 113 1.76 -13.99 20.03
CA GLU A 113 2.38 -15.22 20.60
C GLU A 113 1.39 -16.33 20.99
N GLU A 114 0.07 -16.16 20.85
CA GLU A 114 -0.91 -17.16 21.29
C GLU A 114 -2.21 -17.06 20.47
N THR A 115 -2.43 -17.95 19.48
CA THR A 115 -3.60 -17.81 18.58
C THR A 115 -4.71 -18.82 18.90
N LYS A 116 -5.80 -18.34 19.51
CA LYS A 116 -7.15 -18.93 19.43
C LYS A 116 -7.81 -18.52 18.11
N ASP A 117 -8.78 -19.30 17.60
CA ASP A 117 -9.48 -19.05 16.32
C ASP A 117 -10.05 -17.61 16.15
N ASN A 118 -10.50 -16.98 17.25
CA ASN A 118 -10.98 -15.60 17.21
C ASN A 118 -9.89 -14.58 16.86
N ALA A 119 -8.65 -14.81 17.31
CA ALA A 119 -7.52 -13.96 16.96
C ALA A 119 -7.13 -14.13 15.47
N MET A 120 -7.26 -15.34 14.91
CA MET A 120 -6.98 -15.58 13.49
C MET A 120 -7.93 -14.80 12.57
N ASN A 121 -9.23 -14.76 12.88
CA ASN A 121 -10.21 -13.99 12.12
C ASN A 121 -9.96 -12.47 12.21
N LEU A 122 -9.61 -11.95 13.39
CA LEU A 122 -9.25 -10.55 13.57
C LEU A 122 -8.02 -10.17 12.74
N ILE A 123 -6.99 -11.02 12.73
CA ILE A 123 -5.75 -10.77 11.99
C ILE A 123 -5.96 -10.84 10.48
N LYS A 124 -6.81 -11.77 10.01
CA LYS A 124 -7.22 -11.81 8.60
C LYS A 124 -7.88 -10.49 8.20
N ASN A 125 -8.81 -9.99 9.02
CA ASN A 125 -9.49 -8.71 8.76
C ASN A 125 -8.50 -7.55 8.69
N GLN A 126 -7.52 -7.50 9.60
CA GLN A 126 -6.48 -6.47 9.60
C GLN A 126 -5.60 -6.50 8.33
N SER A 127 -5.21 -7.69 7.86
CA SER A 127 -4.41 -7.80 6.63
C SER A 127 -5.17 -7.28 5.40
N ASP A 128 -6.48 -7.54 5.33
CA ASP A 128 -7.35 -7.05 4.27
C ASP A 128 -7.55 -5.54 4.38
N GLU A 129 -7.77 -5.02 5.59
CA GLU A 129 -7.91 -3.59 5.86
C GLU A 129 -6.67 -2.79 5.44
N ILE A 130 -5.46 -3.34 5.65
CA ILE A 130 -4.22 -2.71 5.20
C ILE A 130 -4.22 -2.57 3.66
N ILE A 131 -4.57 -3.62 2.91
CA ILE A 131 -4.64 -3.55 1.44
C ILE A 131 -5.80 -2.65 0.98
N GLU A 132 -6.97 -2.73 1.61
CA GLU A 132 -8.11 -1.88 1.28
C GLU A 132 -7.81 -0.40 1.55
N SER A 133 -7.03 -0.09 2.59
CA SER A 133 -6.57 1.28 2.86
C SER A 133 -5.84 1.88 1.66
N PHE A 134 -5.04 1.08 0.95
CA PHE A 134 -4.37 1.52 -0.27
C PHE A 134 -5.36 1.94 -1.36
N ASP A 135 -6.40 1.13 -1.59
CA ASP A 135 -7.42 1.44 -2.59
C ASP A 135 -8.28 2.65 -2.17
N TYR A 136 -8.64 2.74 -0.90
CA TYR A 136 -9.37 3.89 -0.36
C TYR A 136 -8.59 5.19 -0.56
N GLU A 137 -7.28 5.21 -0.27
CA GLU A 137 -6.46 6.41 -0.46
C GLU A 137 -6.24 6.74 -1.95
N ARG A 138 -6.12 5.73 -2.82
CA ARG A 138 -6.07 5.90 -4.28
C ARG A 138 -7.33 6.59 -4.79
N LEU A 139 -8.51 6.11 -4.40
CA LEU A 139 -9.80 6.67 -4.80
C LEU A 139 -10.03 8.04 -4.19
N LYS A 140 -9.67 8.24 -2.92
CA LYS A 140 -9.77 9.53 -2.22
C LYS A 140 -8.96 10.59 -2.95
N ARG A 141 -7.69 10.33 -3.29
CA ARG A 141 -6.85 11.27 -4.05
C ARG A 141 -7.48 11.68 -5.38
N SER A 142 -8.20 10.78 -6.04
CA SER A 142 -8.91 11.09 -7.28
C SER A 142 -10.12 12.02 -7.11
N LYS A 143 -10.73 12.07 -5.93
CA LYS A 143 -11.99 12.81 -5.66
C LYS A 143 -11.82 14.03 -4.76
N PHE A 144 -10.76 14.07 -3.96
CA PHE A 144 -10.55 15.02 -2.88
C PHE A 144 -10.60 16.49 -3.32
N GLN A 145 -10.20 16.77 -4.57
CA GLN A 145 -10.16 18.12 -5.12
C GLN A 145 -11.56 18.73 -5.35
N TYR A 146 -12.60 17.92 -5.52
CA TYR A 146 -13.87 18.38 -6.10
C TYR A 146 -15.09 18.29 -5.16
N GLU A 147 -14.97 17.63 -3.99
CA GLU A 147 -16.16 17.15 -3.25
C GLU A 147 -16.13 17.45 -1.73
N SER A 148 -15.38 18.44 -1.21
CA SER A 148 -15.26 18.62 0.26
C SER A 148 -15.04 20.05 0.75
N THR A 149 -15.64 20.40 1.90
CA THR A 149 -15.38 21.61 2.69
C THR A 149 -14.05 21.53 3.45
N GLU A 150 -13.46 22.66 3.88
CA GLU A 150 -12.14 22.70 4.53
C GLU A 150 -12.03 21.86 5.82
N GLU A 151 -13.08 21.83 6.65
CA GLU A 151 -13.09 21.02 7.88
C GLU A 151 -13.07 19.51 7.56
N ILE A 152 -13.87 19.10 6.57
CA ILE A 152 -13.87 17.72 6.05
C ILE A 152 -12.51 17.37 5.45
N LYS A 153 -11.80 18.34 4.84
CA LYS A 153 -10.45 18.14 4.31
C LYS A 153 -9.44 17.86 5.42
N SER A 154 -9.50 18.55 6.57
CA SER A 154 -8.58 18.32 7.70
C SER A 154 -8.73 16.93 8.32
N SER A 155 -9.95 16.51 8.62
CA SER A 155 -10.22 15.16 9.16
C SER A 155 -9.77 14.06 8.19
N LYS A 156 -10.07 14.23 6.89
CA LYS A 156 -9.64 13.30 5.85
C LYS A 156 -8.11 13.26 5.70
N ALA A 157 -7.42 14.40 5.79
CA ALA A 157 -5.96 14.49 5.73
C ALA A 157 -5.30 13.72 6.88
N ASN A 158 -5.77 13.93 8.13
CA ASN A 158 -5.31 13.16 9.29
C ASN A 158 -5.50 11.66 9.09
N THR A 159 -6.68 11.26 8.58
CA THR A 159 -6.98 9.84 8.30
C THR A 159 -6.04 9.26 7.24
N SER A 160 -5.78 10.01 6.16
CA SER A 160 -4.85 9.61 5.10
C SER A 160 -3.43 9.42 5.63
N PHE A 161 -2.94 10.36 6.44
CA PHE A 161 -1.61 10.27 7.03
C PHE A 161 -1.47 9.06 7.96
N ASN A 162 -2.45 8.84 8.85
CA ASN A 162 -2.44 7.71 9.77
C ASN A 162 -2.47 6.37 9.02
N ARG A 163 -3.30 6.24 7.98
CA ARG A 163 -3.31 5.04 7.12
C ARG A 163 -1.98 4.83 6.41
N ALA A 164 -1.39 5.88 5.84
CA ALA A 164 -0.09 5.79 5.20
C ALA A 164 1.00 5.35 6.17
N LYS A 165 0.99 5.86 7.42
CA LYS A 165 1.92 5.47 8.47
C LYS A 165 1.80 4.00 8.87
N ILE A 166 0.57 3.52 9.10
CA ILE A 166 0.31 2.11 9.40
C ILE A 166 0.77 1.24 8.23
N PHE A 167 0.33 1.56 7.01
CA PHE A 167 0.70 0.81 5.81
C PHE A 167 2.22 0.75 5.61
N PHE A 168 2.91 1.89 5.72
CA PHE A 168 4.36 1.96 5.61
C PHE A 168 5.06 1.04 6.61
N ASN A 169 4.63 1.06 7.87
CA ASN A 169 5.22 0.22 8.92
C ASN A 169 4.98 -1.28 8.66
N GLU A 170 3.75 -1.68 8.33
CA GLU A 170 3.44 -3.10 8.08
C GLU A 170 4.15 -3.64 6.84
N ILE A 171 4.28 -2.83 5.78
CA ILE A 171 5.05 -3.23 4.59
C ILE A 171 6.56 -3.33 4.91
N ASN A 172 7.11 -2.44 5.73
CA ASN A 172 8.52 -2.54 6.14
C ASN A 172 8.82 -3.82 6.92
N LYS A 173 7.93 -4.25 7.84
CA LYS A 173 8.12 -5.53 8.55
C LYS A 173 8.28 -6.70 7.59
N ILE A 174 7.50 -6.72 6.50
CA ILE A 174 7.63 -7.73 5.45
C ILE A 174 8.97 -7.61 4.72
N ILE A 175 9.34 -6.40 4.30
CA ILE A 175 10.62 -6.15 3.63
C ILE A 175 11.79 -6.64 4.50
N ASP A 176 11.80 -6.30 5.79
CA ASP A 176 12.85 -6.67 6.74
C ASP A 176 12.92 -8.20 6.92
N SER A 177 11.79 -8.90 6.87
CA SER A 177 11.76 -10.37 6.93
C SER A 177 12.32 -11.07 5.69
N ILE A 178 12.37 -10.39 4.53
CA ILE A 178 12.90 -10.93 3.27
C ILE A 178 14.42 -10.73 3.18
N GLN A 179 14.96 -9.70 3.84
CA GLN A 179 16.37 -9.32 3.76
C GLN A 179 17.27 -10.02 4.82
N LYS A 180 16.68 -10.82 5.70
CA LYS A 180 17.41 -11.69 6.64
C LYS A 180 17.81 -13.00 5.97
#